data_AF-A0A524H8V8-F1
#
_entry.id   AF-A0A524H8V8-F1
#
_cell.length_a   1.000
_cell.length_b   1.000
_cell.length_c   1.000
_cell.angle_alpha   90.00
_cell.angle_beta   90.00
_cell.angle_gamma   90.00
#
_symmetry.space_group_name_H-M   'P 1'
#
loop_
_entity.id
_entity.type
_entity.pdbx_description
1 polymer ?
#
loop_
_entity_poly.entity_id
_entity_poly.type
_entity_poly.pdbx_seq_one_letter_code
_entity_poly.pdbx_strand_id
1 'polypeptide(L)' 'DLMWAITHLTEELEARDNLSALPEADRKHLTGDINRFYDRLVVEWLIYAEHLKAHYPYFYSLLLRTHPFQKEPSAVVKA' A
#
# COMPACT_ATOMS: atom_id res chain seq x y z
N ASP A 1 -12.87 5.95 1.39
CA ASP A 1 -11.72 6.49 2.16
C ASP A 1 -10.37 6.27 1.52
N LEU A 2 -9.99 5.05 1.11
CA LEU A 2 -8.68 4.81 0.47
C LEU A 2 -8.43 5.73 -0.75
N MET A 3 -9.42 5.85 -1.65
CA MET A 3 -9.26 6.66 -2.85
C MET A 3 -8.95 8.12 -2.52
N TRP A 4 -9.63 8.69 -1.51
CA TRP A 4 -9.34 10.05 -1.06
C TRP A 4 -7.93 10.16 -0.47
N ALA A 5 -7.52 9.19 0.34
CA ALA A 5 -6.19 9.20 0.96
C ALA A 5 -5.06 9.12 -0.07
N ILE A 6 -5.19 8.29 -1.11
CA ILE A 6 -4.16 8.18 -2.15
C ILE A 6 -4.15 9.41 -3.06
N THR A 7 -5.29 9.92 -3.51
CA THR A 7 -5.33 11.09 -4.40
C THR A 7 -4.82 12.34 -3.69
N HIS A 8 -5.22 12.56 -2.43
CA HIS A 8 -4.72 13.68 -1.63
C HIS A 8 -3.20 13.58 -1.38
N LEU A 9 -2.69 12.40 -1.05
CA LEU A 9 -1.25 12.21 -0.90
C LEU A 9 -0.50 12.49 -2.21
N THR A 10 -1.05 12.07 -3.36
CA THR A 10 -0.48 12.39 -4.68
C THR A 10 -0.45 13.89 -4.92
N GLU A 11 -1.53 14.61 -4.67
CA GLU A 11 -1.61 16.08 -4.81
C GLU A 11 -0.56 16.79 -3.94
N GLU A 12 -0.42 16.40 -2.67
CA GLU A 12 0.58 16.97 -1.76
C GLU A 12 2.02 16.70 -2.24
N LEU A 13 2.30 15.51 -2.78
CA LEU A 13 3.62 15.18 -3.30
C LEU A 13 3.95 15.91 -4.61
N GLU A 14 2.98 16.04 -5.52
CA GLU A 14 3.14 16.74 -6.80
C GLU A 14 3.29 18.26 -6.62
N ALA A 15 2.68 18.83 -5.60
CA ALA A 15 2.78 20.27 -5.29
C ALA A 15 4.16 20.70 -4.76
N ARG A 16 5.09 19.75 -4.53
CA ARG A 16 6.40 20.02 -3.92
C ARG A 16 7.55 19.67 -4.87
N ASP A 17 8.25 20.69 -5.34
CA ASP A 17 9.40 20.53 -6.25
C ASP A 17 10.58 19.77 -5.63
N ASN A 18 10.78 19.85 -4.31
CA ASN A 18 11.90 19.21 -3.62
C ASN A 18 11.53 18.70 -2.23
N LEU A 19 11.45 17.37 -2.10
CA LEU A 19 11.11 16.69 -0.84
C LEU A 19 12.29 16.63 0.16
N SER A 20 13.53 16.79 -0.29
CA SER A 20 14.73 16.67 0.54
C SER A 20 14.98 17.90 1.42
N ALA A 21 14.41 19.05 1.06
CA ALA A 21 14.65 20.34 1.71
C ALA A 21 13.42 20.92 2.42
N LEU A 22 12.45 20.09 2.77
CA LEU A 22 11.20 20.56 3.38
C LEU A 22 11.41 21.12 4.80
N PRO A 23 10.57 22.07 5.24
CA PRO A 23 10.44 22.41 6.65
C PRO A 23 9.99 21.19 7.49
N GLU A 24 10.29 21.21 8.79
CA GLU A 24 9.90 20.12 9.71
C GLU A 24 8.38 19.93 9.79
N ALA A 25 7.61 21.02 9.69
CA ALA A 25 6.15 20.97 9.71
C ALA A 25 5.60 20.21 8.48
N ASP A 26 6.14 20.49 7.29
CA ASP A 26 5.76 19.79 6.06
C ASP A 26 6.12 18.31 6.09
N ARG A 27 7.32 17.97 6.60
CA ARG A 27 7.70 16.56 6.80
C ARG A 27 6.70 15.82 7.70
N LYS A 28 6.30 16.44 8.82
CA LYS A 28 5.31 15.86 9.74
C LYS A 28 3.94 15.71 9.10
N HIS A 29 3.51 16.69 8.33
CA HIS A 29 2.25 16.62 7.57
C HIS A 29 2.26 15.44 6.60
N LEU A 30 3.25 15.37 5.70
CA LEU A 30 3.39 14.28 4.74
C LEU A 30 3.51 12.91 5.42
N THR A 31 4.21 12.83 6.56
CA THR A 31 4.27 11.59 7.34
C THR A 31 2.89 11.15 7.81
N GLY A 32 2.05 12.08 8.28
CA GLY A 32 0.67 11.80 8.64
C GLY A 32 -0.16 11.34 7.45
N ASP A 33 0.00 11.96 6.29
CA ASP A 33 -0.74 11.61 5.07
C ASP A 33 -0.34 10.23 4.54
N ILE A 34 0.97 9.93 4.55
CA ILE A 34 1.53 8.61 4.20
C ILE A 34 0.99 7.54 5.13
N ASN A 35 1.02 7.77 6.45
CA ASN A 35 0.50 6.82 7.43
C ASN A 35 -0.99 6.57 7.20
N ARG A 36 -1.78 7.63 7.01
CA ARG A 36 -3.22 7.53 6.72
C ARG A 36 -3.49 6.73 5.44
N PHE A 37 -2.70 6.94 4.39
CA PHE A 37 -2.81 6.16 3.15
C PHE A 37 -2.52 4.67 3.41
N TYR A 38 -1.38 4.33 4.03
CA TYR A 38 -1.02 2.94 4.28
C TYR A 38 -2.00 2.23 5.22
N ASP A 39 -2.50 2.90 6.26
CA ASP A 39 -3.52 2.36 7.16
C ASP A 39 -4.79 1.95 6.40
N ARG A 40 -5.22 2.77 5.43
CA ARG A 40 -6.40 2.46 4.60
C ARG A 40 -6.09 1.41 3.54
N LEU A 41 -4.91 1.45 2.94
CA LEU A 41 -4.51 0.50 1.90
C LEU A 41 -4.43 -0.92 2.44
N VAL A 42 -3.87 -1.11 3.64
CA VAL A 42 -3.73 -2.43 4.25
C VAL A 42 -5.10 -3.07 4.51
N VAL A 43 -6.08 -2.30 4.97
CA VAL A 43 -7.45 -2.81 5.21
C VAL A 43 -8.07 -3.32 3.91
N GLU A 44 -8.03 -2.52 2.83
CA GLU A 44 -8.57 -2.93 1.52
C GLU A 44 -7.81 -4.13 0.95
N TRP A 45 -6.49 -4.20 1.14
CA TRP A 45 -5.68 -5.33 0.72
C TRP A 45 -6.06 -6.63 1.45
N LEU A 46 -6.35 -6.56 2.75
CA LEU A 46 -6.83 -7.71 3.53
C LEU A 46 -8.22 -8.17 3.08
N ILE A 47 -9.15 -7.23 2.87
CA ILE A 47 -10.49 -7.54 2.33
C ILE A 47 -10.37 -8.23 0.96
N TYR A 48 -9.48 -7.72 0.09
CA TYR A 48 -9.18 -8.35 -1.19
C TYR A 48 -8.61 -9.76 -1.03
N ALA A 49 -7.65 -9.96 -0.12
CA ALA A 49 -7.06 -11.27 0.15
C ALA A 49 -8.11 -12.28 0.67
N GLU A 50 -9.03 -11.85 1.53
CA GLU A 50 -10.15 -12.67 2.01
C GLU A 50 -11.12 -13.04 0.88
N HIS A 51 -11.45 -12.08 0.02
CA HIS A 51 -12.28 -12.33 -1.16
C HIS A 51 -11.63 -13.36 -2.09
N LEU A 52 -10.33 -13.22 -2.38
CA LEU A 52 -9.60 -14.22 -3.17
C LEU A 52 -9.60 -15.60 -2.50
N LYS A 53 -9.41 -15.67 -1.18
CA LYS A 53 -9.41 -16.93 -0.43
C LYS A 53 -10.74 -17.66 -0.59
N ALA A 54 -11.86 -16.93 -0.52
CA ALA A 54 -13.20 -17.50 -0.59
C ALA A 54 -13.62 -17.88 -2.01
N HIS A 55 -13.26 -17.09 -3.02
CA HIS A 55 -13.83 -17.21 -4.37
C HIS A 55 -12.82 -17.64 -5.44
N TYR A 56 -11.52 -17.44 -5.20
CA TYR A 56 -10.46 -17.69 -6.19
C TYR A 56 -9.20 -18.30 -5.54
N PRO A 57 -9.25 -19.56 -5.03
CA PRO A 57 -8.15 -20.15 -4.25
C PRO A 57 -6.80 -20.18 -4.98
N TYR A 58 -6.80 -20.31 -6.31
CA TYR A 58 -5.57 -20.24 -7.11
C TYR A 58 -4.93 -18.84 -7.09
N PHE A 59 -5.72 -17.77 -7.18
CA PHE A 59 -5.21 -16.40 -7.05
C PHE A 59 -4.79 -16.08 -5.62
N TYR A 60 -5.53 -16.58 -4.63
CA TYR A 60 -5.10 -16.45 -3.23
C TYR A 60 -3.76 -17.13 -2.98
N SER A 61 -3.57 -18.34 -3.52
CA SER A 61 -2.31 -19.08 -3.45
C SER A 61 -1.15 -18.28 -4.08
N LEU A 62 -1.38 -17.63 -5.22
CA LEU A 62 -0.40 -16.74 -5.83
C LEU A 62 -0.09 -15.53 -4.94
N LEU A 63 -1.13 -14.82 -4.47
CA LEU A 63 -1.01 -13.65 -3.61
C LEU A 63 -0.16 -13.95 -2.36
N LEU A 64 -0.40 -15.10 -1.70
CA LEU A 64 0.37 -15.51 -0.52
C LEU A 64 1.87 -15.66 -0.78
N ARG A 65 2.26 -16.07 -1.99
CA ARG A 65 3.68 -16.27 -2.32
C ARG A 65 4.36 -15.03 -2.88
N THR A 66 3.60 -14.08 -3.43
CA THR A 66 4.15 -12.91 -4.14
C THR A 66 3.88 -11.57 -3.46
N HIS A 67 3.20 -11.54 -2.30
CA HIS A 67 2.90 -10.28 -1.63
C HIS A 67 4.17 -9.55 -1.16
N PRO A 68 4.17 -8.21 -1.11
CA PRO A 68 5.37 -7.40 -0.82
C PRO A 68 5.97 -7.63 0.58
N PHE A 69 5.18 -8.18 1.53
CA PHE A 69 5.69 -8.53 2.87
C PHE A 69 6.43 -9.89 2.92
N GLN A 70 6.55 -10.61 1.81
CA GLN A 70 7.38 -11.83 1.77
C GLN A 70 8.86 -11.45 1.75
N LYS A 71 9.69 -12.18 2.52
CA LYS A 71 11.14 -12.00 2.48
C LYS A 71 11.71 -12.31 1.09
N GLU A 72 11.17 -13.35 0.45
CA GLU A 72 11.59 -13.86 -0.86
C GLU A 72 10.35 -14.18 -1.71
N PRO A 73 9.66 -13.17 -2.27
CA PRO A 73 8.44 -13.38 -3.05
C PRO A 73 8.74 -14.18 -4.32
N SER A 74 7.94 -15.20 -4.60
CA SER A 74 8.09 -16.03 -5.80
C SER A 74 6.76 -16.56 -6.30
N ALA A 75 6.52 -16.47 -7.61
CA ALA A 75 5.33 -17.07 -8.22
C ALA A 75 5.43 -18.61 -8.30
N VAL A 76 6.66 -19.15 -8.26
CA VAL A 76 6.95 -20.57 -8.46
C VAL A 76 6.56 -21.37 -7.21
N VAL A 77 5.82 -22.46 -7.43
CA VAL A 77 5.52 -23.44 -6.38
C VAL A 77 6.75 -24.34 -6.24
N LYS A 78 7.41 -24.30 -5.08
CA LYS A 78 8.50 -25.24 -4.77
C LYS A 78 7.89 -26.61 -4.44
N ALA A 79 8.50 -27.66 -4.96
CA ALA A 79 8.15 -29.05 -4.65
C ALA A 79 8.60 -29.43 -3.23
#